data_AF-A0A9D7KHD9-F1
#
_entry.id   AF-A0A9D7KHD9-F1
#
_cell.length_a   1.000
_cell.length_b   1.000
_cell.length_c   1.000
_cell.angle_alpha   90.00
_cell.angle_beta   90.00
_cell.angle_gamma   90.00
#
_symmetry.space_group_name_H-M   'P 1'
#
loop_
_entity.id
_entity.type
_entity.pdbx_description
1 polymer ?
#
loop_
_entity_poly.entity_id
_entity_poly.type
_entity_poly.pdbx_seq_one_letter_code
_entity_poly.pdbx_strand_id
1 'polypeptide(L)' 'MLSSEIFDILGQRIYNNSTQEEKGSHTKELNIQNYAATSGIYIFHFTLDTGEKTLTKSVKVQLIK' A
#
# COMPACT_ATOMS: atom_id res chain seq x y z
N MET A 1 -11.92 -0.81 8.43
CA MET A 1 -11.58 -1.00 7.00
C MET A 1 -10.10 -0.69 6.82
N LEU A 2 -9.33 -1.64 6.32
CA LEU A 2 -7.93 -1.44 5.96
C LEU A 2 -7.87 -1.14 4.46
N SER A 3 -7.16 -0.09 4.09
CA SER A 3 -6.86 0.26 2.71
C SER A 3 -5.35 0.29 2.50
N SER A 4 -4.93 -0.23 1.35
CA SER A 4 -3.54 -0.36 0.94
C SER A 4 -3.40 0.21 -0.47
N GLU A 5 -2.64 1.28 -0.60
CA GLU A 5 -2.38 1.97 -1.84
C GLU A 5 -0.88 1.99 -2.14
N ILE A 6 -0.51 1.99 -3.42
CA ILE A 6 0.88 2.19 -3.84
C ILE A 6 0.91 3.32 -4.84
N PHE A 7 1.83 4.25 -4.61
CA PHE A 7 2.11 5.37 -5.46
C PHE A 7 3.52 5.24 -6.04
N ASP A 8 3.72 5.67 -7.28
CA ASP A 8 5.05 5.90 -7.82
C ASP A 8 5.64 7.23 -7.29
N ILE A 9 6.87 7.54 -7.69
CA ILE A 9 7.56 8.76 -7.26
C ILE A 9 6.93 10.06 -7.77
N LEU A 10 6.12 9.97 -8.83
CA LEU A 10 5.38 11.11 -9.39
C LEU A 10 4.04 11.32 -8.68
N GLY A 11 3.69 10.43 -7.74
CA GLY A 11 2.41 10.45 -7.02
C GLY A 11 1.26 9.78 -7.78
N GLN A 12 1.53 9.07 -8.87
CA GLN A 12 0.51 8.29 -9.56
C GLN A 12 0.21 7.03 -8.74
N ARG A 13 -1.07 6.80 -8.45
CA ARG A 13 -1.52 5.56 -7.79
C ARG A 13 -1.52 4.40 -8.79
N ILE A 14 -0.71 3.38 -8.49
CA ILE A 14 -0.56 2.18 -9.33
C ILE A 14 -1.23 0.93 -8.74
N TYR A 15 -1.61 0.99 -7.46
CA TYR A 15 -2.34 -0.06 -6.77
C TYR A 15 -3.30 0.54 -5.74
N ASN A 16 -4.48 -0.07 -5.61
CA ASN A 16 -5.42 0.22 -4.54
C ASN A 16 -6.16 -1.07 -4.19
N ASN A 17 -6.25 -1.36 -2.90
CA ASN A 17 -7.07 -2.44 -2.39
C ASN A 17 -7.62 -2.05 -1.02
N SER A 18 -8.84 -2.45 -0.74
CA SER A 18 -9.44 -2.25 0.58
C SER A 18 -10.14 -3.52 1.02
N THR A 19 -9.95 -3.87 2.29
CA THR A 19 -10.52 -5.06 2.91
C THR A 19 -11.08 -4.75 4.29
N GLN A 20 -12.05 -5.55 4.70
CA GLN A 20 -12.51 -5.60 6.08
C GLN A 20 -11.85 -6.82 6.73
N GLU A 21 -10.72 -6.59 7.37
CA GLU A 21 -10.02 -7.64 8.11
C GLU A 21 -10.52 -7.68 9.56
N GLU A 22 -10.52 -8.89 10.14
CA GLU A 22 -10.70 -9.07 11.57
C GLU A 22 -9.53 -8.45 12.36
N LYS A 23 -9.70 -8.27 13.68
CA LYS A 23 -8.61 -7.77 14.53
C LYS A 23 -7.54 -8.85 14.65
N GLY A 24 -6.29 -8.50 14.36
CA GLY A 24 -5.17 -9.44 14.49
C GLY A 24 -3.98 -9.06 13.62
N SER A 25 -3.02 -9.99 13.55
CA SER A 25 -1.88 -9.90 12.64
C SER A 25 -2.27 -10.51 11.30
N HIS A 26 -2.04 -9.77 10.22
CA HIS A 26 -2.33 -10.19 8.85
C HIS A 26 -1.09 -10.06 7.99
N THR A 27 -0.88 -11.04 7.11
CA THR A 27 0.19 -11.01 6.11
C THR A 27 -0.45 -11.01 4.74
N LYS A 28 0.02 -10.12 3.86
CA LYS A 28 -0.42 -10.04 2.47
C LYS A 28 0.79 -10.02 1.55
N GLU A 29 0.76 -10.89 0.54
CA GLU A 29 1.76 -10.91 -0.52
C GLU A 29 1.26 -10.10 -1.72
N LEU A 30 2.17 -9.32 -2.31
CA LEU A 30 1.90 -8.54 -3.51
C LEU A 30 3.14 -8.53 -4.40
N ASN A 31 2.99 -9.00 -5.64
CA ASN A 31 4.03 -8.82 -6.64
C ASN A 31 3.96 -7.43 -7.26
N ILE A 32 4.81 -6.52 -6.78
CA ILE A 32 4.86 -5.14 -7.28
C ILE A 32 5.24 -5.05 -8.76
N GLN A 33 5.95 -6.03 -9.32
CA GLN A 33 6.40 -6.00 -10.72
C GLN A 33 5.23 -6.01 -11.73
N ASN A 34 4.05 -6.51 -11.32
CA ASN A 34 2.85 -6.51 -12.15
C ASN A 34 2.25 -5.08 -12.32
N TYR A 35 2.64 -4.14 -11.46
CA TYR A 35 2.11 -2.77 -11.44
C TYR A 35 3.20 -1.73 -11.74
N ALA A 36 4.44 -2.01 -11.32
CA ALA A 36 5.59 -1.13 -11.48
C ALA A 36 6.20 -1.22 -12.90
N ALA A 37 6.04 -0.16 -13.69
CA ALA A 37 6.62 -0.06 -15.02
C ALA A 37 8.16 -0.10 -14.98
N THR A 38 8.79 0.61 -14.05
CA THR A 38 10.26 0.79 -14.00
C THR A 38 10.84 0.43 -12.64
N SER A 39 12.17 0.27 -12.57
CA SER A 39 12.89 0.42 -11.29
C SER A 39 12.69 1.84 -10.77
N GLY A 40 12.68 2.01 -9.45
CA GLY A 40 12.41 3.31 -8.84
C GLY A 40 11.93 3.23 -7.40
N ILE A 41 11.49 4.38 -6.90
CA ILE A 41 10.92 4.50 -5.55
C ILE A 41 9.41 4.40 -5.66
N TYR A 42 8.83 3.58 -4.79
CA TYR A 42 7.40 3.40 -4.62
C TYR A 42 7.01 3.65 -3.16
N ILE A 43 5.85 4.26 -2.95
CA ILE A 43 5.35 4.62 -1.63
C ILE A 43 4.13 3.76 -1.36
N PHE A 44 4.24 2.89 -0.35
CA PHE A 44 3.14 2.08 0.14
C PHE A 44 2.43 2.86 1.24
N HIS A 45 1.14 3.12 1.06
CA HIS A 45 0.28 3.79 2.02
C HIS A 45 -0.74 2.81 2.57
N PHE A 46 -0.78 2.69 3.89
CA PHE A 46 -1.74 1.89 4.62
C PHE A 46 -2.60 2.81 5.46
N THR A 47 -3.91 2.76 5.27
CA THR A 47 -4.86 3.51 6.09
C THR A 47 -5.86 2.55 6.72
N LEU A 48 -5.90 2.55 8.05
CA LEU A 48 -6.87 1.81 8.85
C LEU A 48 -7.91 2.77 9.41
N ASP A 49 -9.15 2.62 8.94
CA ASP A 49 -10.32 3.30 9.49
C ASP A 49 -11.06 2.36 10.44
N THR A 50 -11.22 2.77 11.71
CA THR A 50 -11.97 2.01 12.71
C THR A 50 -13.38 2.54 12.94
N GLY A 51 -13.82 3.54 12.18
CA GLY A 51 -15.08 4.30 12.38
C GLY A 51 -14.96 5.41 13.43
N GLU A 52 -14.07 5.24 14.41
CA GLU A 52 -13.78 6.27 15.44
C GLU A 52 -12.53 7.09 15.12
N LYS A 53 -11.56 6.46 14.45
CA LYS A 53 -10.28 7.08 14.10
C LYS A 53 -9.74 6.51 12.80
N THR A 54 -8.92 7.34 12.17
CA THR A 54 -8.14 6.96 10.99
C THR A 54 -6.66 6.95 11.36
N LEU A 55 -5.99 5.83 11.09
CA LEU A 55 -4.55 5.67 11.29
C LEU A 55 -3.90 5.46 9.94
N THR A 56 -2.84 6.21 9.65
CA THR A 56 -2.11 6.09 8.38
C THR A 56 -0.65 5.80 8.64
N LYS A 57 -0.07 4.89 7.83
CA LYS A 57 1.35 4.59 7.83
C LYS A 57 1.87 4.42 6.42
N SER A 58 3.06 4.95 6.20
CA SER A 58 3.70 4.95 4.89
C SER A 58 5.05 4.26 4.93
N VAL A 59 5.37 3.51 3.88
CA VAL A 59 6.67 2.85 3.69
C VAL A 59 7.21 3.19 2.32
N LYS A 60 8.46 3.68 2.27
CA LYS A 60 9.18 3.90 1.02
C LYS A 60 9.94 2.63 0.65
N VAL A 61 9.70 2.12 -0.55
CA VAL A 61 10.34 0.90 -1.08
C VAL A 61 11.08 1.26 -2.36
N GLN A 62 12.34 0.84 -2.47
CA GLN A 62 13.10 0.96 -3.71
C GLN A 62 13.08 -0.38 -4.44
N LEU A 63 12.54 -0.38 -5.66
CA LEU A 63 12.54 -1.52 -6.55
C LEU A 63 13.73 -1.41 -7.50
N ILE A 64 14.59 -2.41 -7.49
CA ILE A 64 15.69 -2.60 -8.44
C ILE A 64 15.36 -3.89 -9.21
N LYS A 65 15.33 -3.81 -10.55
CA LYS A 65 15.07 -4.96 -11.43
C LYS A 65 16.39 -5.61 -11.83
#